data_AF-Q2GAP4-F1
#
_entry.id   AF-Q2GAP4-F1
#
_cell.length_a   1.000
_cell.length_b   1.000
_cell.length_c   1.000
_cell.angle_alpha   90.00
_cell.angle_beta   90.00
_cell.angle_gamma   90.00
#
_symmetry.space_group_name_H-M   'P 1'
#
loop_
_entity.id
_entity.type
_entity.pdbx_description
1 polymer ?
#
loop_
_entity_poly.entity_id
_entity_poly.type
_entity_poly.pdbx_seq_one_letter_code
_entity_poly.pdbx_strand_id
1 'polypeptide(L)'
;MKIYPVGLAGEVNYQEGILRSHPGEAVRVYHERDNPYDSRALRVENNVGDVIGYIPRSSWLQRAVHEDGLGIAATIKAISDGDGHGVFGVVLDVTLTDDPIFIREFSSSPRKRGKSDAKSRAIEPTGDERALALATGLIAMATVPLNCDCGRSYSHNYKGLRDDSVLKCPSCDTLADVSEAVLFRLDAELHALLLQMLAHEGLPPVDADTVRALRLGA
;
A
#
# COMPACT_ATOMS: atom_id res chain seq x y z
N MET A 1 2.84 30.49 6.27
CA MET A 1 2.62 29.37 7.21
C MET A 1 3.86 28.48 7.20
N LYS A 2 4.30 27.99 8.36
CA LYS A 2 5.41 27.01 8.44
C LYS A 2 4.80 25.61 8.50
N ILE A 3 5.32 24.68 7.68
CA ILE A 3 4.88 23.29 7.61
C ILE A 3 5.93 22.42 8.28
N TYR A 4 5.50 21.49 9.12
CA TYR A 4 6.36 20.61 9.91
C TYR A 4 6.06 19.13 9.60
N PRO A 5 7.03 18.33 9.15
CA PRO A 5 6.81 16.91 8.94
C PRO A 5 6.74 16.16 10.28
N VAL A 6 5.74 15.31 10.46
CA VAL A 6 5.56 14.50 11.68
C VAL A 6 5.18 13.07 11.33
N GLY A 7 5.97 12.11 11.79
CA GLY A 7 5.63 10.69 11.70
C GLY A 7 4.56 10.30 12.72
N LEU A 8 3.71 9.35 12.35
CA LEU A 8 2.75 8.76 13.28
C LEU A 8 3.42 7.68 14.16
N ALA A 9 2.64 7.20 15.13
CA ALA A 9 2.97 6.05 15.95
C ALA A 9 1.78 5.09 16.00
N GLY A 10 2.10 3.80 16.18
CA GLY A 10 1.11 2.73 16.33
C GLY A 10 0.43 2.30 15.04
N GLU A 11 0.94 2.75 13.88
CA GLU A 11 0.43 2.51 12.52
C GLU A 11 0.18 1.04 12.24
N VAL A 12 1.00 0.14 12.81
CA VAL A 12 0.86 -1.32 12.70
C VAL A 12 -0.53 -1.84 13.09
N ASN A 13 -1.28 -1.12 13.94
CA ASN A 13 -2.64 -1.51 14.35
C ASN A 13 -3.73 -0.93 13.45
N TYR A 14 -3.38 -0.11 12.46
CA TYR A 14 -4.28 0.74 11.69
C TYR A 14 -4.05 0.62 10.17
N GLN A 15 -3.47 -0.49 9.73
CA GLN A 15 -3.09 -0.71 8.33
C GLN A 15 -4.28 -0.62 7.36
N GLU A 16 -5.47 -1.10 7.75
CA GLU A 16 -6.68 -0.97 6.92
C GLU A 16 -7.10 0.49 6.67
N GLY A 17 -6.89 1.38 7.65
CA GLY A 17 -7.12 2.81 7.48
C GLY A 17 -6.08 3.43 6.56
N ILE A 18 -4.81 3.06 6.75
CA ILE A 18 -3.67 3.56 5.96
C ILE A 18 -3.78 3.13 4.49
N LEU A 19 -4.15 1.87 4.23
CA LEU A 19 -4.36 1.32 2.89
C LEU A 19 -5.47 2.03 2.10
N ARG A 20 -6.42 2.66 2.80
CA ARG A 20 -7.52 3.43 2.19
C ARG A 20 -7.19 4.92 2.03
N SER A 21 -6.02 5.34 2.51
CA SER A 21 -5.55 6.72 2.48
C SER A 21 -4.56 6.99 1.36
N HIS A 22 -4.40 8.26 1.02
CA HIS A 22 -3.55 8.70 -0.09
C HIS A 22 -2.68 9.91 0.29
N PRO A 23 -1.44 10.04 -0.22
CA PRO A 23 -0.67 11.28 -0.11
C PRO A 23 -1.45 12.49 -0.66
N GLY A 24 -1.36 13.63 0.02
CA GLY A 24 -2.10 14.85 -0.24
C GLY A 24 -3.48 14.92 0.44
N GLU A 25 -3.99 13.81 0.98
CA GLU A 25 -5.27 13.76 1.67
C GLU A 25 -5.24 14.56 2.98
N ALA A 26 -6.30 15.35 3.24
CA ALA A 26 -6.49 16.03 4.52
C ALA A 26 -6.88 15.03 5.62
N VAL A 27 -6.26 15.18 6.79
CA VAL A 27 -6.55 14.35 7.97
C VAL A 27 -7.14 15.18 9.09
N ARG A 28 -7.86 14.53 9.99
CA ARG A 28 -8.40 15.15 11.20
C ARG A 28 -7.62 14.66 12.41
N VAL A 29 -7.26 15.60 13.29
CA VAL A 29 -6.58 15.29 14.55
C VAL A 29 -7.55 15.55 15.70
N TYR A 30 -7.69 14.55 16.58
CA TYR A 30 -8.58 14.58 17.73
C TYR A 30 -7.80 14.38 19.02
N HIS A 31 -8.13 15.14 20.06
CA HIS A 31 -7.70 14.86 21.42
C HIS A 31 -8.64 13.83 22.06
N GLU A 32 -8.10 12.67 22.46
CA GLU A 32 -8.83 11.64 23.20
C GLU A 32 -8.52 11.74 24.70
N ARG A 33 -9.31 12.55 25.43
CA ARG A 33 -9.05 12.87 26.84
C ARG A 33 -9.18 11.67 27.79
N ASP A 34 -10.04 10.73 27.45
CA ASP A 34 -10.43 9.53 28.20
C ASP A 34 -9.71 8.26 27.72
N ASN A 35 -8.67 8.40 26.87
CA ASN A 35 -7.88 7.26 26.44
C ASN A 35 -7.13 6.63 27.63
N PRO A 36 -7.33 5.33 27.91
CA PRO A 36 -6.82 4.68 29.13
C PRO A 36 -5.29 4.51 29.13
N TYR A 37 -4.64 4.67 27.97
CA TYR A 37 -3.19 4.55 27.83
C TYR A 37 -2.49 5.91 27.89
N ASP A 38 -3.19 6.97 27.48
CA ASP A 38 -2.65 8.32 27.40
C ASP A 38 -3.75 9.41 27.38
N SER A 39 -3.92 10.12 28.48
CA SER A 39 -4.88 11.25 28.57
C SER A 39 -4.58 12.42 27.62
N ARG A 40 -3.39 12.44 26.99
CA ARG A 40 -2.96 13.44 25.99
C ARG A 40 -2.89 12.84 24.58
N ALA A 41 -3.50 11.68 24.35
CA ALA A 41 -3.51 11.04 23.03
C ALA A 41 -4.07 11.98 21.96
N LEU A 42 -3.31 12.15 20.88
CA LEU A 42 -3.74 12.84 19.67
C LEU A 42 -3.93 11.80 18.57
N ARG A 43 -5.18 11.43 18.33
CA ARG A 43 -5.60 10.47 17.32
C ARG A 43 -5.68 11.14 15.96
N VAL A 44 -5.23 10.44 14.92
CA VAL A 44 -5.30 10.91 13.54
C VAL A 44 -6.25 10.03 12.74
N GLU A 45 -7.18 10.66 12.04
CA GLU A 45 -8.14 10.01 11.15
C GLU A 45 -8.05 10.54 9.72
N ASN A 46 -8.30 9.67 8.76
CA ASN A 46 -8.46 10.05 7.37
C ASN A 46 -9.84 10.70 7.10
N ASN A 47 -10.13 11.08 5.85
CA ASN A 47 -11.35 11.80 5.51
C ASN A 47 -12.65 10.97 5.69
N VAL A 48 -12.56 9.63 5.66
CA VAL A 48 -13.67 8.69 5.88
C VAL A 48 -13.83 8.31 7.36
N GLY A 49 -12.97 8.80 8.25
CA GLY A 49 -13.06 8.58 9.70
C GLY A 49 -12.38 7.31 10.19
N ASP A 50 -11.55 6.66 9.37
CA ASP A 50 -10.69 5.57 9.82
C ASP A 50 -9.48 6.12 10.55
N VAL A 51 -9.09 5.46 11.64
CA VAL A 51 -7.84 5.76 12.35
C VAL A 51 -6.67 5.32 11.50
N ILE A 52 -5.69 6.20 11.35
CA ILE A 52 -4.43 5.90 10.63
C ILE A 52 -3.21 5.93 11.56
N GLY A 53 -3.37 6.42 12.79
CA GLY A 53 -2.32 6.41 13.80
C GLY A 53 -2.54 7.45 14.88
N TYR A 54 -1.49 7.67 15.68
CA TYR A 54 -1.46 8.66 16.75
C TYR A 54 -0.21 9.52 16.63
N ILE A 55 -0.27 10.78 17.05
CA ILE A 55 0.94 11.59 17.20
C ILE A 55 1.76 11.03 18.38
N PRO A 56 3.08 10.76 18.20
CA PRO A 56 3.92 10.24 19.26
C PRO A 56 3.88 11.08 20.53
N ARG A 57 3.90 10.44 21.72
CA ARG A 57 3.91 11.13 23.02
C ARG A 57 5.11 12.07 23.20
N SER A 58 6.24 11.73 22.60
CA SER A 58 7.45 12.56 22.62
C SER A 58 7.45 13.70 21.59
N SER A 59 6.42 13.80 20.75
CA SER A 59 6.32 14.84 19.73
C SER A 59 6.16 16.22 20.36
N TRP A 60 6.83 17.22 19.79
CA TRP A 60 6.69 18.62 20.18
C TRP A 60 5.24 19.13 20.03
N LEU A 61 4.44 18.50 19.15
CA LEU A 61 3.02 18.83 18.95
C LEU A 61 2.19 18.62 20.22
N GLN A 62 2.59 17.70 21.09
CA GLN A 62 1.90 17.47 22.36
C GLN A 62 1.90 18.74 23.22
N ARG A 63 3.03 19.45 23.24
CA ARG A 63 3.13 20.73 23.96
C ARG A 63 2.29 21.82 23.29
N ALA A 64 2.41 21.94 21.97
CA ALA A 64 1.68 22.95 21.20
C ALA A 64 0.16 22.85 21.38
N VAL A 65 -0.39 21.62 21.40
CA VAL A 65 -1.82 21.41 21.58
C VAL A 65 -2.24 21.57 23.05
N HIS A 66 -1.57 20.90 23.98
CA HIS A 66 -2.07 20.79 25.36
C HIS A 66 -1.63 21.91 26.29
N GLU A 67 -0.47 22.52 26.04
CA GLU A 67 0.06 23.59 26.87
C GLU A 67 -0.17 24.95 26.22
N ASP A 68 0.06 25.06 24.91
CA ASP A 68 -0.11 26.33 24.18
C ASP A 68 -1.54 26.53 23.63
N GLY A 69 -2.38 25.49 23.64
CA GLY A 69 -3.79 25.56 23.23
C GLY A 69 -4.01 25.68 21.72
N LEU A 70 -3.02 25.32 20.90
CA LEU A 70 -3.06 25.49 19.45
C LEU A 70 -3.77 24.33 18.74
N GLY A 71 -4.40 24.64 17.62
CA GLY A 71 -4.97 23.69 16.68
C GLY A 71 -3.97 23.11 15.71
N ILE A 72 -4.46 22.14 14.93
CA ILE A 72 -3.68 21.45 13.91
C ILE A 72 -4.50 21.34 12.62
N ALA A 73 -3.92 21.82 11.52
CA ALA A 73 -4.30 21.43 10.17
C ALA A 73 -3.20 20.51 9.61
N ALA A 74 -3.57 19.37 9.03
CA ALA A 74 -2.60 18.41 8.53
C ALA A 74 -3.07 17.69 7.26
N THR A 75 -2.10 17.31 6.43
CA THR A 75 -2.28 16.44 5.25
C THR A 75 -1.29 15.29 5.29
N ILE A 76 -1.60 14.19 4.62
CA ILE A 76 -0.66 13.07 4.45
C ILE A 76 0.43 13.51 3.48
N LYS A 77 1.67 13.61 3.95
CA LYS A 77 2.82 13.90 3.10
C LYS A 77 3.24 12.68 2.29
N ALA A 78 3.39 11.54 2.97
CA ALA A 78 3.85 10.30 2.38
C ALA A 78 3.33 9.10 3.17
N ILE A 79 3.08 8.01 2.44
CA ILE A 79 2.86 6.67 2.99
C ILE A 79 4.01 5.83 2.45
N SER A 80 4.86 5.32 3.33
CA SER A 80 6.02 4.52 2.96
C SER A 80 5.81 3.08 3.36
N ASP A 81 6.18 2.16 2.48
CA ASP A 81 6.49 0.79 2.90
C ASP A 81 7.57 0.89 3.99
N GLY A 82 7.30 0.35 5.18
CA GLY A 82 8.30 0.28 6.26
C GLY A 82 9.50 -0.58 5.86
N ASP A 83 10.32 -0.99 6.82
CA ASP A 83 11.59 -1.72 6.61
C ASP A 83 11.44 -3.16 6.05
N GLY A 84 10.54 -3.40 5.11
CA GLY A 84 10.33 -4.70 4.44
C GLY A 84 9.36 -5.64 5.17
N HIS A 85 8.74 -5.23 6.26
CA HIS A 85 7.82 -6.07 7.05
C HIS A 85 6.33 -5.92 6.68
N GLY A 86 6.02 -5.26 5.55
CA GLY A 86 4.64 -5.07 5.10
C GLY A 86 3.80 -4.16 6.01
N VAL A 87 4.46 -3.31 6.80
CA VAL A 87 3.81 -2.29 7.64
C VAL A 87 4.03 -0.94 6.98
N PHE A 88 2.96 -0.25 6.64
CA PHE A 88 3.00 1.10 6.12
C PHE A 88 3.23 2.11 7.26
N GLY A 89 4.20 2.99 7.06
CA GLY A 89 4.42 4.18 7.89
C GLY A 89 3.77 5.42 7.26
N VAL A 90 3.37 6.37 8.09
CA VAL A 90 2.71 7.61 7.64
C VAL A 90 3.45 8.84 8.15
N VAL A 91 3.73 9.77 7.24
CA VAL A 91 4.26 11.10 7.58
C VAL A 91 3.22 12.15 7.21
N LEU A 92 2.92 13.05 8.13
CA LEU A 92 2.03 14.19 7.93
C LEU A 92 2.82 15.47 7.67
N ASP A 93 2.29 16.36 6.84
CA ASP A 93 2.67 17.77 6.81
C ASP A 93 1.72 18.54 7.71
N VAL A 94 2.23 19.04 8.84
CA VAL A 94 1.43 19.66 9.91
C VAL A 94 1.63 21.18 9.95
N THR A 95 0.54 21.91 10.14
CA THR A 95 0.55 23.35 10.41
C THR A 95 -0.26 23.67 11.65
N LEU A 96 0.30 24.50 12.54
CA LEU A 96 -0.42 24.99 13.72
C LEU A 96 -1.43 26.06 13.33
N THR A 97 -2.59 26.05 13.99
CA THR A 97 -3.65 27.02 13.81
C THR A 97 -4.10 27.58 15.16
N ASP A 98 -4.82 28.69 15.15
CA ASP A 98 -5.44 29.27 16.37
C ASP A 98 -6.81 28.63 16.67
N ASP A 99 -7.30 27.74 15.79
CA ASP A 99 -8.54 27.02 15.99
C ASP A 99 -8.39 25.96 17.09
N PRO A 100 -9.38 25.73 17.95
CA PRO A 100 -9.27 24.69 18.96
C PRO A 100 -9.23 23.29 18.32
N ILE A 101 -8.48 22.37 18.93
CA ILE A 101 -8.51 20.97 18.52
C ILE A 101 -9.84 20.30 18.89
N PHE A 102 -10.32 19.39 18.05
CA PHE A 102 -11.52 18.62 18.33
C PHE A 102 -11.26 17.61 19.45
N ILE A 103 -12.23 17.48 20.36
CA ILE A 103 -12.20 16.47 21.43
C ILE A 103 -13.07 15.29 20.98
N ARG A 104 -12.60 14.07 21.27
CA ARG A 104 -13.37 12.84 21.04
C ARG A 104 -13.23 11.91 22.24
N GLU A 105 -14.27 11.11 22.47
CA GLU A 105 -14.21 9.99 23.40
C GLU A 105 -13.37 8.85 22.82
N PHE A 106 -12.64 8.16 23.69
CA PHE A 106 -11.85 7.00 23.36
C PHE A 106 -12.80 5.89 22.93
N SER A 107 -12.94 5.72 21.63
CA SER A 107 -13.52 4.49 21.11
C SER A 107 -12.43 3.43 21.20
N SER A 108 -12.63 2.42 22.04
CA SER A 108 -11.97 1.13 21.86
C SER A 108 -12.54 0.50 20.58
N SER A 109 -12.36 1.16 19.43
CA SER A 109 -12.61 0.55 18.13
C SER A 109 -11.86 -0.77 18.19
N PRO A 110 -12.57 -1.90 18.04
CA PRO A 110 -12.00 -3.19 18.38
C PRO A 110 -10.70 -3.29 17.61
N ARG A 111 -9.60 -3.49 18.34
CA ARG A 111 -8.35 -4.00 17.78
C ARG A 111 -8.71 -5.33 17.15
N LYS A 112 -9.28 -5.33 15.96
CA LYS A 112 -9.35 -6.52 15.13
C LYS A 112 -7.93 -6.72 14.62
N ARG A 113 -7.02 -7.09 15.54
CA ARG A 113 -6.06 -8.14 15.19
C ARG A 113 -6.96 -9.22 14.63
N GLY A 114 -6.92 -9.43 13.32
CA GLY A 114 -7.67 -10.49 12.66
C GLY A 114 -7.22 -11.84 13.20
N LYS A 115 -7.64 -12.20 14.41
CA LYS A 115 -8.26 -13.51 14.61
C LYS A 115 -9.69 -13.30 14.18
N SER A 116 -9.93 -13.59 12.91
CA SER A 116 -11.25 -13.77 12.34
C SER A 116 -11.98 -14.87 13.10
N ASP A 117 -12.56 -14.55 14.26
CA ASP A 117 -13.63 -15.34 14.88
C ASP A 117 -14.99 -15.03 14.22
N ALA A 118 -14.96 -14.36 13.06
CA ALA A 118 -15.93 -14.63 12.03
C ALA A 118 -15.74 -16.08 11.61
N LYS A 119 -16.50 -16.97 12.25
CA LYS A 119 -16.98 -18.23 11.67
C LYS A 119 -17.91 -17.92 10.48
N SER A 120 -17.52 -16.99 9.61
CA SER A 120 -17.74 -17.14 8.19
C SER A 120 -17.11 -18.49 7.90
N ARG A 121 -17.90 -19.47 7.47
CA ARG A 121 -17.32 -20.60 6.75
C ARG A 121 -16.46 -19.94 5.68
N ALA A 122 -15.13 -19.99 5.81
CA ALA A 122 -14.27 -19.65 4.71
C ALA A 122 -14.73 -20.58 3.61
N ILE A 123 -15.47 -20.02 2.65
CA ILE A 123 -15.77 -20.74 1.43
C ILE A 123 -14.38 -21.01 0.89
N GLU A 124 -13.98 -22.28 0.91
CA GLU A 124 -12.71 -22.64 0.31
C GLU A 124 -12.73 -22.07 -1.10
N PRO A 125 -11.72 -21.26 -1.47
CA PRO A 125 -11.71 -20.67 -2.79
C PRO A 125 -11.86 -21.81 -3.79
N THR A 126 -12.78 -21.61 -4.72
CA THR A 126 -13.05 -22.53 -5.81
C THR A 126 -11.76 -22.85 -6.56
N GLY A 127 -11.74 -23.97 -7.29
CA GLY A 127 -10.59 -24.34 -8.12
C GLY A 127 -10.15 -23.20 -9.05
N ASP A 128 -11.12 -22.48 -9.61
CA ASP A 128 -10.89 -21.32 -10.49
C ASP A 128 -10.27 -20.13 -9.74
N GLU A 129 -10.76 -19.80 -8.55
CA GLU A 129 -10.19 -18.70 -7.73
C GLU A 129 -8.75 -19.01 -7.30
N ARG A 130 -8.45 -20.27 -6.96
CA ARG A 130 -7.10 -20.72 -6.64
C ARG A 130 -6.18 -20.65 -7.86
N ALA A 131 -6.67 -21.09 -9.02
CA ALA A 131 -5.93 -21.03 -10.27
C ALA A 131 -5.60 -19.58 -10.66
N LEU A 132 -6.58 -18.68 -10.53
CA LEU A 132 -6.40 -17.25 -10.80
C LEU A 132 -5.44 -16.58 -9.83
N ALA A 133 -5.48 -16.95 -8.54
CA ALA A 133 -4.55 -16.45 -7.54
C ALA A 133 -3.10 -16.88 -7.85
N LEU A 134 -2.89 -18.13 -8.26
CA LEU A 134 -1.56 -18.62 -8.69
C LEU A 134 -1.08 -17.90 -9.95
N ALA A 135 -1.94 -17.71 -10.93
CA ALA A 135 -1.63 -16.96 -12.16
C ALA A 135 -1.21 -15.52 -11.83
N THR A 136 -1.96 -14.84 -10.96
CA THR A 136 -1.68 -13.47 -10.51
C THR A 136 -0.34 -13.38 -9.79
N GLY A 137 -0.05 -14.33 -8.89
CA GLY A 137 1.22 -14.40 -8.18
C GLY A 137 2.40 -14.61 -9.12
N LEU A 138 2.28 -15.53 -10.08
CA LEU A 138 3.33 -15.80 -11.06
C LEU A 138 3.65 -14.57 -11.93
N ILE A 139 2.62 -13.88 -12.42
CA ILE A 139 2.77 -12.65 -13.22
C ILE A 139 3.44 -11.53 -12.42
N ALA A 140 3.09 -11.37 -11.14
CA ALA A 140 3.67 -10.34 -10.28
C ALA A 140 5.18 -10.54 -10.02
N MET A 141 5.66 -11.79 -10.07
CA MET A 141 7.06 -12.15 -9.89
C MET A 141 7.87 -12.19 -11.20
N ALA A 142 7.20 -12.23 -12.35
CA ALA A 142 7.86 -12.30 -13.65
C ALA A 142 8.62 -11.01 -13.96
N THR A 143 9.78 -11.14 -14.59
CA THR A 143 10.58 -9.99 -15.04
C THR A 143 10.97 -10.14 -16.50
N VAL A 144 11.07 -9.00 -17.19
CA VAL A 144 11.55 -8.91 -18.58
C VAL A 144 13.03 -8.54 -18.55
N PRO A 145 13.93 -9.37 -19.10
CA PRO A 145 15.29 -8.95 -19.34
C PRO A 145 15.32 -7.97 -20.51
N LEU A 146 15.90 -6.81 -20.29
CA LEU A 146 16.02 -5.73 -21.27
C LEU A 146 17.49 -5.43 -21.50
N ASN A 147 17.86 -5.30 -22.77
CA ASN A 147 19.18 -4.84 -23.17
C ASN A 147 19.08 -3.39 -23.59
N CYS A 148 19.92 -2.55 -23.00
CA CYS A 148 20.04 -1.15 -23.37
C CYS A 148 21.14 -0.97 -24.42
N ASP A 149 21.01 0.03 -25.30
CA ASP A 149 22.02 0.42 -26.29
C ASP A 149 23.37 0.77 -25.66
N CYS A 150 23.41 1.13 -24.37
CA CYS A 150 24.67 1.30 -23.62
C CYS A 150 25.41 -0.02 -23.35
N GLY A 151 24.87 -1.18 -23.77
CA GLY A 151 25.43 -2.50 -23.57
C GLY A 151 25.15 -3.13 -22.20
N ARG A 152 24.32 -2.50 -21.36
CA ARG A 152 23.90 -3.05 -20.06
C ARG A 152 22.58 -3.80 -20.15
N SER A 153 22.49 -4.92 -19.45
CA SER A 153 21.24 -5.65 -19.24
C SER A 153 20.62 -5.27 -17.90
N TYR A 154 19.30 -5.16 -17.84
CA TYR A 154 18.54 -4.97 -16.60
C TYR A 154 17.20 -5.70 -16.66
N SER A 155 16.54 -5.85 -15.52
CA SER A 155 15.24 -6.52 -15.42
C SER A 155 14.16 -5.52 -15.04
N HIS A 156 12.99 -5.62 -15.68
CA HIS A 156 11.81 -4.83 -15.33
C HIS A 156 10.66 -5.75 -14.90
N ASN A 157 9.78 -5.30 -14.00
CA ASN A 157 8.60 -6.08 -13.63
C ASN A 157 7.69 -6.26 -14.86
N TYR A 158 7.19 -7.47 -15.04
CA TYR A 158 6.32 -7.84 -16.18
C TYR A 158 4.92 -7.24 -16.07
N LYS A 159 4.42 -7.10 -14.84
CA LYS A 159 3.07 -6.60 -14.57
C LYS A 159 2.94 -5.15 -15.03
N GLY A 160 1.88 -4.88 -15.79
CA GLY A 160 1.57 -3.55 -16.32
C GLY A 160 2.28 -3.19 -17.62
N LEU A 161 3.15 -4.07 -18.16
CA LEU A 161 3.76 -3.82 -19.47
C LEU A 161 2.74 -3.98 -20.60
N ARG A 162 2.65 -2.92 -21.40
CA ARG A 162 1.91 -2.84 -22.65
C ARG A 162 2.86 -2.95 -23.84
N ASP A 163 2.30 -3.26 -25.00
CA ASP A 163 3.04 -3.48 -26.25
C ASP A 163 3.72 -2.19 -26.77
N ASP A 164 3.36 -1.02 -26.22
CA ASP A 164 3.93 0.31 -26.49
C ASP A 164 4.76 0.86 -25.32
N SER A 165 5.15 0.01 -24.36
CA SER A 165 5.88 0.45 -23.17
C SER A 165 7.31 0.88 -23.53
N VAL A 166 7.60 2.16 -23.33
CA VAL A 166 8.95 2.69 -23.44
C VAL A 166 9.58 2.75 -22.05
N LEU A 167 10.62 1.95 -21.84
CA LEU A 167 11.30 1.86 -20.54
C LEU A 167 12.62 2.62 -20.56
N LYS A 168 12.88 3.40 -19.51
CA LYS A 168 14.16 4.11 -19.36
C LYS A 168 15.19 3.21 -18.69
N CYS A 169 16.38 3.11 -19.28
CA CYS A 169 17.50 2.46 -18.62
C CYS A 169 17.92 3.29 -17.38
N PRO A 170 17.97 2.68 -16.19
CA PRO A 170 18.33 3.40 -14.96
C PRO A 170 19.79 3.89 -14.93
N SER A 171 20.64 3.43 -15.85
CA SER A 171 22.07 3.76 -15.88
C SER A 171 22.45 4.91 -16.82
N CYS A 172 21.66 5.15 -17.87
CA CYS A 172 22.08 6.03 -18.97
C CYS A 172 20.91 6.72 -19.68
N ASP A 173 19.70 6.64 -19.12
CA ASP A 173 18.47 7.30 -19.61
C ASP A 173 18.05 6.97 -21.05
N THR A 174 18.73 6.03 -21.72
CA THR A 174 18.36 5.55 -23.06
C THR A 174 17.10 4.70 -22.98
N LEU A 175 16.27 4.80 -24.02
CA LEU A 175 15.01 4.07 -24.10
C LEU A 175 15.30 2.63 -24.53
N ALA A 176 14.79 1.66 -23.80
CA ALA A 176 14.69 0.28 -24.24
C ALA A 176 13.27 0.06 -24.75
N ASP A 177 13.17 -0.39 -26.01
CA ASP A 177 11.89 -0.75 -26.61
C ASP A 177 11.53 -2.19 -26.22
N VAL A 178 10.37 -2.37 -25.61
CA VAL A 178 9.85 -3.70 -25.29
C VAL A 178 9.07 -4.18 -26.50
N SER A 179 9.75 -4.85 -27.43
CA SER A 179 9.05 -5.31 -28.64
C SER A 179 7.89 -6.27 -28.30
N GLU A 180 6.81 -6.16 -29.05
CA GLU A 180 5.64 -7.04 -28.96
C GLU A 180 6.04 -8.53 -29.00
N ALA A 181 7.05 -8.88 -29.81
CA ALA A 181 7.58 -10.24 -29.91
C ALA A 181 8.17 -10.77 -28.60
N VAL A 182 8.80 -9.90 -27.79
CA VAL A 182 9.34 -10.28 -26.47
C VAL A 182 8.19 -10.53 -25.49
N LEU A 183 7.18 -9.67 -25.46
CA LEU A 183 6.01 -9.84 -24.60
C LEU A 183 5.22 -11.09 -24.98
N PHE A 184 4.99 -11.33 -26.27
CA PHE A 184 4.29 -12.53 -26.75
C PHE A 184 5.02 -13.82 -26.36
N ARG A 185 6.36 -13.83 -26.49
CA ARG A 185 7.17 -14.97 -26.05
C ARG A 185 7.05 -15.20 -24.54
N LEU A 186 7.11 -14.14 -23.74
CA LEU A 186 6.99 -14.24 -22.28
C LEU A 186 5.59 -14.67 -21.84
N ASP A 187 4.53 -14.19 -22.48
CA ASP A 187 3.16 -14.67 -22.24
C ASP A 187 3.08 -16.19 -22.48
N ALA A 188 3.68 -16.70 -23.57
CA ALA A 188 3.70 -18.13 -23.87
C ALA A 188 4.52 -18.94 -22.85
N GLU A 189 5.69 -18.45 -22.44
CA GLU A 189 6.55 -19.10 -21.44
C GLU A 189 5.88 -19.13 -20.06
N LEU A 190 5.26 -18.02 -19.63
CA LEU A 190 4.53 -17.93 -18.37
C LEU A 190 3.28 -18.79 -18.38
N HIS A 191 2.55 -18.83 -19.50
CA HIS A 191 1.38 -19.69 -19.64
C HIS A 191 1.76 -21.17 -19.54
N ALA A 192 2.83 -21.60 -20.21
CA ALA A 192 3.31 -22.98 -20.11
C ALA A 192 3.73 -23.36 -18.68
N LEU A 193 4.43 -22.46 -17.97
CA LEU A 193 4.82 -22.67 -16.58
C LEU A 193 3.59 -22.72 -15.64
N LEU A 194 2.63 -21.84 -15.84
CA LEU A 194 1.37 -21.82 -15.10
C LEU A 194 0.60 -23.13 -15.28
N LEU A 195 0.49 -23.64 -16.50
CA LEU A 195 -0.16 -24.92 -16.77
C LEU A 195 0.51 -26.09 -16.03
N GLN A 196 1.85 -26.09 -15.92
CA GLN A 196 2.57 -27.10 -15.14
C GLN A 196 2.25 -27.01 -13.64
N MET A 197 2.20 -25.80 -13.08
CA MET A 197 1.85 -25.56 -11.68
C MET A 197 0.40 -25.95 -11.38
N LEU A 198 -0.55 -25.58 -12.24
CA LEU A 198 -1.96 -25.91 -12.09
C LEU A 198 -2.20 -27.43 -12.15
N ALA A 199 -1.53 -28.12 -13.08
CA ALA A 199 -1.62 -29.58 -13.18
C ALA A 199 -1.07 -30.28 -11.92
N HIS A 200 0.04 -29.78 -11.35
CA HIS A 200 0.60 -30.31 -10.10
C HIS A 200 -0.38 -30.15 -8.91
N GLU A 201 -1.12 -29.04 -8.86
CA GLU A 201 -2.09 -28.73 -7.81
C GLU A 201 -3.49 -29.32 -8.06
N GLY A 202 -3.70 -30.02 -9.19
CA GLY A 202 -5.02 -30.54 -9.58
C GLY A 202 -6.05 -29.44 -9.86
N LEU A 203 -5.59 -28.27 -10.31
CA LEU A 203 -6.42 -27.09 -10.60
C LEU A 203 -6.78 -27.01 -12.09
N PRO A 204 -7.91 -26.36 -12.43
CA PRO A 204 -8.32 -26.18 -13.81
C PRO A 204 -7.28 -25.35 -14.58
N PRO A 205 -7.07 -25.62 -15.88
CA PRO A 205 -6.15 -24.83 -16.69
C PRO A 205 -6.71 -23.42 -16.89
N VAL A 206 -5.81 -22.44 -16.95
CA VAL A 206 -6.12 -21.05 -17.30
C VAL A 206 -5.74 -20.85 -18.77
N ASP A 207 -6.56 -20.14 -19.54
CA ASP A 207 -6.29 -19.84 -20.94
C ASP A 207 -5.24 -18.70 -21.10
N ALA A 208 -4.65 -18.60 -22.28
CA ALA A 208 -3.60 -17.60 -22.55
C ALA A 208 -4.13 -16.15 -22.51
N ASP A 209 -5.39 -15.91 -22.87
CA ASP A 209 -5.97 -14.57 -22.85
C ASP A 209 -6.17 -14.09 -21.41
N THR A 210 -6.49 -14.99 -20.47
CA THR A 210 -6.53 -14.68 -19.04
C THR A 210 -5.15 -14.27 -18.51
N VAL A 211 -4.07 -14.95 -18.92
CA VAL A 211 -2.69 -14.56 -18.54
C VAL A 211 -2.38 -13.15 -19.06
N ARG A 212 -2.73 -12.86 -20.33
CA ARG A 212 -2.56 -11.53 -20.93
C ARG A 212 -3.38 -10.46 -20.20
N ALA A 213 -4.63 -10.77 -19.85
CA ALA A 213 -5.52 -9.86 -19.12
C ALA A 213 -4.95 -9.50 -17.73
N LEU A 214 -4.49 -10.51 -16.98
CA LEU A 214 -3.87 -10.32 -15.67
C LEU A 214 -2.57 -9.49 -15.74
N ARG A 215 -1.75 -9.68 -16.79
CA ARG A 215 -0.56 -8.84 -17.05
C ARG A 215 -0.95 -7.37 -17.18
N LEU A 216 -2.04 -7.09 -17.91
CA LEU A 216 -2.54 -5.74 -18.16
C LEU A 216 -3.31 -5.16 -16.96
N GLY A 217 -3.55 -5.93 -15.91
CA GLY A 217 -4.25 -5.50 -14.69
C GLY A 217 -5.77 -5.46 -14.81
N ALA A 218 -6.34 -6.29 -15.69
CA ALA A 218 -7.79 -6.49 -15.81
C ALA A 218 -8.36 -7.37 -14.69
#